data_AF-A0A9Q3ID24-F1
#
_entry.id   AF-A0A9Q3ID24-F1
#
_cell.length_a   1.000
_cell.length_b   1.000
_cell.length_c   1.000
_cell.angle_alpha   90.00
_cell.angle_beta   90.00
_cell.angle_gamma   90.00
#
_symmetry.space_group_name_H-M   'P 1'
#
loop_
_entity.id
_entity.type
_entity.pdbx_description
1 polymer ?
#
loop_
_entity_poly.entity_id
_entity_poly.type
_entity_poly.pdbx_seq_one_letter_code
_entity_poly.pdbx_strand_id
1 'polypeptide(L)'
;MGIYGYTRMPFGIENAPANFQRTMDTIFQEEIIEGWMVVYINESFIYSEKLEDDRQYIDRVLSKCIPINLKISLKKCHFGQQELLVLGHKVSGLSLAIEQNKVGSVLQMPVPRNIKEMQSFLGFASYYKNHIKHFSHITSSI
;
A
#
# COMPACT_ATOMS: atom_id res chain seq x y z
N MET A 1 22.36 13.47 -34.52
CA MET A 1 21.53 12.82 -33.48
C MET A 1 21.19 13.86 -32.43
N GLY A 2 19.93 13.98 -32.01
CA GLY A 2 19.47 14.97 -31.04
C GLY A 2 19.36 14.41 -29.62
N ILE A 3 19.47 15.28 -28.62
CA ILE A 3 19.23 14.97 -27.20
C ILE A 3 17.79 15.35 -26.87
N TYR A 4 17.04 14.43 -26.27
CA TYR A 4 15.66 14.66 -25.82
C TYR A 4 15.57 14.52 -24.31
N GLY A 5 14.68 15.30 -23.69
CA GLY A 5 14.39 15.27 -22.26
C GLY A 5 12.94 14.93 -21.97
N TYR A 6 12.67 14.41 -20.78
CA TYR A 6 11.32 14.09 -20.32
C TYR A 6 10.58 15.34 -19.83
N THR A 7 9.30 15.47 -20.18
CA THR A 7 8.40 16.55 -19.70
C THR A 7 7.56 16.12 -18.50
N ARG A 8 7.64 14.84 -18.13
CA ARG A 8 6.99 14.20 -16.98
C ARG A 8 8.00 13.33 -16.28
N MET A 9 7.71 12.98 -15.04
CA MET A 9 8.56 12.08 -14.26
C MET A 9 8.63 10.70 -14.94
N PRO A 10 9.80 10.25 -15.42
CA PRO A 10 9.94 8.92 -15.98
C PRO A 10 10.01 7.85 -14.88
N PHE A 11 9.71 6.61 -15.25
CA PHE A 11 9.90 5.46 -14.37
C PHE A 11 11.40 5.21 -14.10
N GLY A 12 11.71 4.65 -12.93
CA GLY A 12 13.08 4.25 -12.56
C GLY A 12 13.90 5.34 -11.86
N ILE A 13 13.36 6.55 -11.69
CA ILE A 13 13.99 7.56 -10.83
C ILE A 13 13.72 7.19 -9.36
N GLU A 14 14.79 7.12 -8.56
CA GLU A 14 14.76 6.75 -7.14
C GLU A 14 13.78 7.60 -6.32
N ASN A 15 13.75 8.92 -6.57
CA ASN A 15 12.90 9.86 -5.84
C ASN A 15 11.47 9.97 -6.39
N ALA A 16 11.12 9.23 -7.44
CA ALA A 16 9.79 9.32 -8.03
C ALA A 16 8.66 8.96 -7.04
N PRO A 17 8.75 7.85 -6.26
CA PRO A 17 7.70 7.49 -5.31
C PRO A 17 7.51 8.53 -4.20
N ALA A 18 8.61 9.07 -3.66
CA ALA A 18 8.56 10.06 -2.59
C ALA A 18 7.91 11.38 -3.07
N ASN A 19 8.24 11.82 -4.28
CA ASN A 19 7.61 13.00 -4.87
C ASN A 19 6.12 12.75 -5.15
N PHE A 20 5.76 11.58 -5.68
CA PHE A 20 4.37 11.23 -5.93
C PHE A 20 3.56 11.21 -4.62
N GLN A 21 4.07 10.56 -3.57
CA GLN A 21 3.45 10.56 -2.24
C GLN A 21 3.21 11.99 -1.74
N ARG A 22 4.24 12.85 -1.76
CA ARG A 22 4.10 14.24 -1.31
C ARG A 22 3.03 15.01 -2.08
N THR A 23 2.97 14.83 -3.41
CA THR A 23 1.93 15.43 -4.23
C THR A 23 0.54 14.95 -3.81
N MET A 24 0.36 13.63 -3.61
CA MET A 24 -0.92 13.08 -3.18
C MET A 24 -1.32 13.53 -1.78
N ASP A 25 -0.37 13.56 -0.83
CA ASP A 25 -0.59 14.05 0.54
C ASP A 25 -1.06 15.52 0.53
N THR A 26 -0.55 16.31 -0.41
CA THR A 26 -0.95 17.72 -0.56
C THR A 26 -2.36 17.86 -1.13
N ILE A 27 -2.70 17.03 -2.13
CA ILE A 27 -4.03 17.06 -2.77
C ILE A 27 -5.12 16.60 -1.80
N PHE A 28 -4.85 15.51 -1.07
CA PHE A 28 -5.83 14.82 -0.21
C PHE A 28 -5.63 15.11 1.29
N GLN A 29 -4.94 16.20 1.62
CA GLN A 29 -4.59 16.52 3.01
C GLN A 29 -5.82 16.55 3.92
N GLU A 30 -6.90 17.19 3.47
CA GLU A 30 -8.14 17.32 4.24
C GLU A 30 -8.78 15.95 4.49
N GLU A 31 -8.89 15.11 3.46
CA GLU A 31 -9.48 13.78 3.54
C GLU A 31 -8.68 12.84 4.45
N ILE A 32 -7.34 12.97 4.42
CA ILE A 32 -6.44 12.22 5.31
C ILE A 32 -6.62 12.69 6.76
N ILE A 33 -6.72 13.99 7.01
CA ILE A 33 -6.94 14.56 8.36
C ILE A 33 -8.32 14.17 8.90
N GLU A 34 -9.34 14.15 8.05
CA GLU A 34 -10.69 13.69 8.40
C GLU A 34 -10.74 12.17 8.68
N GLY A 35 -9.70 11.43 8.33
CA GLY A 35 -9.49 10.04 8.76
C GLY A 35 -10.18 8.97 7.92
N TRP A 36 -10.89 9.36 6.86
CA TRP A 36 -11.58 8.41 5.96
C TRP A 36 -10.79 8.09 4.69
N MET A 37 -9.62 8.69 4.49
CA MET A 37 -8.73 8.39 3.36
C MET A 37 -7.30 8.11 3.80
N VAL A 38 -6.68 7.12 3.16
CA VAL A 38 -5.23 6.86 3.27
C VAL A 38 -4.64 6.77 1.87
N VAL A 39 -3.52 7.45 1.64
CA VAL A 39 -2.78 7.36 0.37
C VAL A 39 -1.42 6.73 0.62
N TYR A 40 -1.09 5.73 -0.19
CA TYR A 40 0.22 5.10 -0.18
C TYR A 40 0.75 4.96 -1.60
N ILE A 41 1.76 5.76 -1.93
CA ILE A 41 2.37 5.89 -3.24
C ILE A 41 1.27 6.00 -4.30
N ASN A 42 1.04 4.95 -5.10
CA ASN A 42 0.10 4.96 -6.22
C ASN A 42 -1.31 4.45 -5.86
N GLU A 43 -1.52 4.04 -4.60
CA GLU A 43 -2.76 3.46 -4.12
C GLU A 43 -3.46 4.42 -3.15
N SER A 44 -4.78 4.49 -3.25
CA SER A 44 -5.61 5.29 -2.35
C SER A 44 -6.74 4.44 -1.82
N PHE A 45 -6.95 4.51 -0.52
CA PHE A 45 -7.94 3.75 0.22
C PHE A 45 -8.94 4.73 0.82
N ILE A 46 -10.22 4.43 0.62
CA ILE A 46 -11.34 5.21 1.12
C ILE A 46 -12.13 4.29 2.04
N TYR A 47 -12.45 4.78 3.23
CA TYR A 47 -13.17 4.04 4.26
C TYR A 47 -14.47 4.75 4.58
N SER A 48 -15.53 3.98 4.77
CA SER A 48 -16.82 4.47 5.25
C SER A 48 -17.39 3.48 6.25
N GLU A 49 -18.20 3.97 7.17
CA GLU A 49 -19.01 3.10 8.05
C GLU A 49 -20.32 2.69 7.36
N LYS A 50 -20.78 3.50 6.41
CA LYS A 50 -22.05 3.36 5.72
C LYS A 50 -21.84 3.44 4.22
N LEU A 51 -22.49 2.53 3.48
CA LEU A 51 -22.42 2.49 2.02
C LEU A 51 -22.96 3.78 1.38
N GLU A 52 -23.85 4.50 2.05
CA GLU A 52 -24.38 5.77 1.59
C GLU A 52 -23.29 6.85 1.51
N ASP A 53 -22.27 6.79 2.38
CA ASP A 53 -21.19 7.79 2.44
C ASP A 53 -20.13 7.57 1.33
N ASP A 54 -19.97 6.31 0.85
CA ASP A 54 -19.00 5.96 -0.21
C ASP A 54 -19.11 6.87 -1.43
N ARG A 55 -20.35 7.12 -1.87
CA ARG A 55 -20.59 7.95 -3.06
C ARG A 55 -20.10 9.37 -2.85
N GLN A 56 -20.39 9.95 -1.68
CA GLN A 56 -19.97 11.30 -1.35
C GLN A 56 -18.45 11.42 -1.29
N TYR A 57 -17.76 10.43 -0.71
CA TYR A 57 -16.31 10.39 -0.66
C TYR A 57 -15.68 10.25 -2.03
N ILE A 58 -16.22 9.37 -2.88
CA ILE A 58 -15.76 9.22 -4.26
C ILE A 58 -15.95 10.52 -5.04
N ASP A 59 -17.11 11.17 -4.93
CA ASP A 59 -17.38 12.45 -5.62
C ASP A 59 -16.40 13.53 -5.18
N ARG A 60 -16.08 13.61 -3.88
CA ARG A 60 -15.08 14.55 -3.34
C ARG A 60 -13.69 14.26 -3.89
N VAL A 61 -13.25 13.00 -3.91
CA VAL A 61 -11.95 12.60 -4.47
C VAL A 61 -11.88 12.96 -5.97
N LEU A 62 -12.92 12.65 -6.74
CA LEU A 62 -12.96 12.96 -8.17
C LEU A 62 -12.95 14.47 -8.43
N SER A 63 -13.65 15.25 -7.60
CA SER A 63 -13.69 16.72 -7.70
C SER A 63 -12.30 17.35 -7.57
N LYS A 64 -11.41 16.75 -6.78
CA LYS A 64 -10.00 17.17 -6.64
C LYS A 64 -9.12 16.67 -7.79
N CYS A 65 -9.37 15.46 -8.30
CA CYS A 65 -8.57 14.86 -9.38
C CYS A 65 -8.76 15.53 -10.75
N ILE A 66 -10.00 15.86 -11.09
CA ILE A 66 -10.37 16.40 -12.41
C ILE A 66 -9.60 17.68 -12.79
N PRO A 67 -9.56 18.75 -11.96
CA PRO A 67 -8.93 20.02 -12.33
C PRO A 67 -7.40 19.90 -12.51
N ILE A 68 -6.76 18.97 -11.81
CA ILE A 68 -5.31 18.72 -11.91
C ILE A 68 -4.97 17.63 -12.95
N ASN A 69 -5.98 17.13 -13.67
CA ASN A 69 -5.84 16.06 -14.66
C ASN A 69 -5.19 14.78 -14.10
N LEU A 70 -5.39 14.49 -12.81
CA LEU A 70 -4.96 13.24 -12.19
C LEU A 70 -5.88 12.11 -12.68
N LYS A 71 -5.28 11.05 -13.21
CA LYS A 71 -6.01 9.94 -13.83
C LYS A 71 -6.12 8.76 -12.88
N ILE A 72 -7.34 8.27 -12.70
CA ILE A 72 -7.63 7.06 -11.95
C ILE A 72 -8.01 5.96 -12.93
N SER A 73 -7.42 4.78 -12.77
CA SER A 73 -7.73 3.62 -13.60
C SER A 73 -8.95 2.89 -13.05
N LEU A 74 -10.13 3.13 -13.63
CA LEU A 74 -11.38 2.49 -13.20
C LEU A 74 -11.28 0.95 -13.17
N LYS A 75 -10.52 0.35 -14.11
CA LYS A 75 -10.29 -1.10 -14.16
C LYS A 75 -9.57 -1.67 -12.94
N LYS A 76 -8.85 -0.83 -12.18
CA LYS A 76 -8.12 -1.21 -10.97
C LYS A 76 -8.84 -0.79 -9.69
N CYS A 77 -9.97 -0.08 -9.81
CA CYS A 77 -10.75 0.34 -8.67
C CYS A 77 -11.63 -0.81 -8.17
N HIS A 78 -11.69 -0.96 -6.86
CA HIS A 78 -12.58 -1.91 -6.18
C HIS A 78 -13.46 -1.09 -5.24
N PHE A 79 -14.78 -1.26 -5.34
CA PHE A 79 -15.77 -0.47 -4.60
C PHE A 79 -16.61 -1.36 -3.70
N GLY A 80 -17.12 -0.80 -2.58
CA GLY A 80 -18.04 -1.48 -1.67
C GLY A 80 -17.49 -2.78 -1.08
N GLN A 81 -16.18 -2.87 -0.87
CA GLN A 81 -15.54 -4.07 -0.34
C GLN A 81 -15.57 -4.06 1.19
N GLN A 82 -16.07 -5.15 1.80
CA GLN A 82 -15.98 -5.33 3.25
C GLN A 82 -14.57 -5.73 3.71
N GLU A 83 -13.77 -6.27 2.79
CA GLU A 83 -12.40 -6.69 3.04
C GLU A 83 -11.51 -6.23 1.87
N LEU A 84 -10.32 -5.71 2.18
CA LEU A 84 -9.38 -5.19 1.20
C LEU A 84 -8.01 -5.81 1.39
N LEU A 85 -7.32 -6.09 0.28
CA LEU A 85 -5.90 -6.43 0.30
C LEU A 85 -5.10 -5.14 0.15
N VAL A 86 -4.30 -4.82 1.16
CA VAL A 86 -3.51 -3.59 1.26
C VAL A 86 -2.10 -3.95 1.72
N LEU A 87 -1.09 -3.67 0.89
CA LEU A 87 0.33 -3.88 1.23
C LEU A 87 0.67 -5.29 1.75
N GLY A 88 0.03 -6.34 1.21
CA GLY A 88 0.25 -7.73 1.65
C GLY A 88 -0.51 -8.12 2.93
N HIS A 89 -1.34 -7.21 3.44
CA HIS A 89 -2.29 -7.48 4.52
C HIS A 89 -3.72 -7.56 3.99
N LYS A 90 -4.53 -8.39 4.62
CA LYS A 90 -5.97 -8.40 4.47
C LYS A 90 -6.57 -7.55 5.59
N VAL A 91 -7.19 -6.44 5.23
CA VAL A 91 -7.86 -5.51 6.14
C VAL A 91 -9.36 -5.81 6.08
N SER A 92 -9.97 -6.03 7.24
CA SER A 92 -11.42 -6.12 7.42
C SER A 92 -11.81 -5.25 8.61
N GLY A 93 -13.07 -4.83 8.70
CA GLY A 93 -13.53 -3.91 9.78
C GLY A 93 -13.22 -4.37 11.22
N LEU A 94 -12.86 -5.64 11.44
CA LEU A 94 -12.55 -6.21 12.76
C LEU A 94 -11.13 -6.73 12.90
N SER A 95 -10.36 -6.85 11.82
CA SER A 95 -9.06 -7.51 11.87
C SER A 95 -8.10 -7.10 10.75
N LEU A 96 -6.82 -7.04 11.12
CA LEU A 96 -5.69 -7.04 10.20
C LEU A 96 -5.10 -8.45 10.17
N ALA A 97 -5.14 -9.08 9.00
CA ALA A 97 -4.59 -10.41 8.76
C ALA A 97 -3.46 -10.35 7.72
N ILE A 98 -2.62 -11.37 7.68
CA ILE A 98 -1.65 -11.55 6.60
C ILE A 98 -2.38 -12.13 5.38
N GLU A 99 -2.03 -11.68 4.18
CA GLU A 99 -2.50 -12.33 2.95
C GLU A 99 -2.08 -13.81 2.92
N GLN A 100 -3.06 -14.72 2.78
CA GLN A 100 -2.82 -16.17 2.85
C GLN A 100 -1.82 -16.67 1.79
N ASN A 101 -1.76 -16.01 0.62
CA ASN A 101 -0.77 -16.34 -0.40
C ASN A 101 0.67 -16.14 0.11
N LYS A 102 0.92 -15.07 0.88
CA LYS A 102 2.24 -14.80 1.48
C LYS A 102 2.61 -15.86 2.51
N VAL A 103 1.63 -16.29 3.31
CA VAL A 103 1.82 -17.41 4.26
C VAL A 103 2.16 -18.69 3.51
N GLY A 104 1.39 -19.03 2.46
CA GLY A 104 1.63 -20.19 1.61
C GLY A 104 3.02 -20.19 0.97
N SER A 105 3.47 -19.04 0.45
CA SER A 105 4.83 -18.90 -0.12
C SER A 105 5.92 -19.19 0.90
N VAL A 106 5.76 -18.76 2.16
CA VAL A 106 6.73 -19.03 3.23
C VAL A 106 6.73 -20.50 3.61
N LEU A 107 5.56 -21.13 3.73
CA LEU A 107 5.44 -22.55 4.07
C LEU A 107 6.10 -23.47 3.03
N GLN A 108 6.15 -23.03 1.77
CA GLN A 108 6.79 -23.76 0.68
C GLN A 108 8.28 -23.39 0.49
N MET A 109 8.77 -22.39 1.21
CA MET A 109 10.14 -21.90 1.04
C MET A 109 11.13 -22.91 1.62
N PRO A 110 12.25 -23.21 0.92
CA PRO A 110 13.28 -24.07 1.47
C PRO A 110 13.96 -23.40 2.68
N VAL A 111 14.49 -24.23 3.59
CA VAL A 111 15.28 -23.74 4.73
C VAL A 111 16.49 -22.96 4.22
N PRO A 112 16.72 -21.71 4.68
CA PRO A 112 17.87 -20.92 4.29
C PRO A 112 19.19 -21.64 4.52
N ARG A 113 20.08 -21.63 3.53
CA ARG A 113 21.37 -22.35 3.56
C ARG A 113 22.57 -21.45 3.75
N ASN A 114 22.39 -20.14 3.65
CA ASN A 114 23.43 -19.14 3.80
C ASN A 114 22.91 -17.86 4.47
N ILE A 115 23.84 -17.00 4.87
CA ILE A 115 23.55 -15.75 5.58
C ILE A 115 22.62 -14.84 4.77
N LYS A 116 22.81 -14.75 3.45
CA LYS A 116 22.00 -13.90 2.58
C LYS A 116 20.55 -14.35 2.52
N GLU A 117 20.31 -15.66 2.39
CA GLU A 117 18.98 -16.26 2.44
C GLU A 117 18.33 -16.07 3.81
N MET A 118 19.10 -16.24 4.89
CA MET A 118 18.62 -16.02 6.27
C MET A 118 18.20 -14.56 6.48
N GLN A 119 19.02 -13.60 6.06
CA GLN A 119 18.69 -12.17 6.13
C GLN A 119 17.46 -11.82 5.30
N SER A 120 17.31 -12.40 4.10
CA SER A 120 16.11 -12.20 3.28
C SER A 120 14.85 -12.74 3.97
N PHE A 121 14.94 -13.92 4.58
CA PHE A 121 13.82 -14.50 5.34
C PHE A 121 13.47 -13.65 6.56
N LEU A 122 14.46 -13.23 7.35
CA LEU A 122 14.24 -12.39 8.52
C LEU A 122 13.68 -11.02 8.13
N GLY A 123 14.13 -10.43 7.02
CA GLY A 123 13.56 -9.19 6.48
C GLY A 123 12.07 -9.33 6.18
N PHE A 124 11.68 -10.43 5.52
CA PHE A 124 10.27 -10.75 5.31
C PHE A 124 9.52 -10.97 6.62
N ALA A 125 10.05 -11.80 7.54
CA ALA A 125 9.36 -12.13 8.78
C ALA A 125 9.21 -10.91 9.72
N SER A 126 10.20 -10.01 9.70
CA SER A 126 10.18 -8.75 10.44
C SER A 126 9.06 -7.82 9.97
N TYR A 127 8.72 -7.82 8.68
CA TYR A 127 7.57 -7.07 8.15
C TYR A 127 6.25 -7.49 8.82
N TYR A 128 6.11 -8.79 9.13
CA TYR A 128 4.92 -9.36 9.77
C TYR A 128 5.07 -9.60 11.28
N LYS A 129 6.10 -9.03 11.93
CA LYS A 129 6.43 -9.30 13.34
C LYS A 129 5.26 -9.09 14.31
N ASN A 130 4.33 -8.17 14.01
CA ASN A 130 3.17 -7.89 14.85
C ASN A 130 2.19 -9.08 14.92
N HIS A 131 2.26 -10.02 13.98
CA HIS A 131 1.48 -11.26 13.98
C HIS A 131 2.24 -12.43 14.63
N ILE A 132 3.52 -12.25 14.99
CA ILE A 132 4.38 -13.30 15.55
C ILE A 132 4.67 -12.97 17.01
N LYS A 133 4.01 -13.70 17.92
CA LYS A 133 4.20 -13.52 19.35
C LYS A 133 5.67 -13.79 19.72
N HIS A 134 6.27 -12.87 20.48
CA HIS A 134 7.67 -12.95 20.93
C HIS A 134 8.72 -13.01 19.79
N PHE A 135 8.44 -12.40 18.62
CA PHE A 135 9.35 -12.40 17.48
C PHE A 135 10.81 -12.12 17.85
N SER A 136 11.08 -11.03 18.58
CA SER A 136 12.44 -10.64 18.99
C SER A 136 13.16 -11.70 19.82
N HIS A 137 12.44 -12.46 20.65
CA HIS A 137 13.02 -13.53 21.45
C HIS A 137 13.38 -14.73 20.57
N ILE A 138 12.51 -15.09 19.62
CA ILE A 138 12.73 -16.20 18.69
C ILE A 138 13.93 -15.91 17.77
N THR A 139 14.10 -14.66 17.33
CA THR A 139 15.19 -14.26 16.43
C THR A 139 16.47 -13.84 17.16
N SER A 140 16.50 -13.89 18.50
CA SER A 140 17.65 -13.42 19.29
C SER A 140 18.91 -14.27 19.15
N SER A 141 18.74 -15.53 18.75
CA SER A 141 19.81 -16.54 18.66
C SER A 141 20.35 -16.72 17.23
N ILE A 142 19.93 -15.87 16.29
CA ILE A 142 20.34 -15.85 14.88
C ILE A 142 21.24 -14.65 14.64
#